data_AF-A0A954THH1-F1
#
_entry.id   AF-A0A954THH1-F1
#
_cell.length_a   1.000
_cell.length_b   1.000
_cell.length_c   1.000
_cell.angle_alpha   90.00
_cell.angle_beta   90.00
_cell.angle_gamma   90.00
#
_symmetry.space_group_name_H-M   'P 1'
#
loop_
_entity.id
_entity.type
_entity.pdbx_description
1 polymer ?
#
loop_
_entity_poly.entity_id
_entity_poly.type
_entity_poly.pdbx_seq_one_letter_code
_entity_poly.pdbx_strand_id
1 'polypeptide(L)'
;MSTNGSEAEGILRRLFEWLFSLSDSVALPTDQKDVLLRQIHLTSKCRYNASIRLKRLGRGTFLTTTILSLGLILMPMLQLARLRTAYPDPVVSSLQIFLAVAVLVYSIISATATYDTRARVLNDCADRIKHLGGELRTALQTGAPDLNEYAARYNGITRDSEMHSRSDYALAMLQARSQYNITGLKRLWLRVVVLVSESFPYIPSIGLLTIETILVTDMLGITSMWTPFMNALNEA
;
A
#
# COMPACT_ATOMS: atom_id res chain seq x y z
N MET A 1 -40.28 -24.42 -31.13
CA MET A 1 -39.52 -24.61 -29.86
C MET A 1 -38.02 -24.41 -30.14
N SER A 2 -37.64 -23.23 -30.68
CA SER A 2 -36.29 -22.95 -31.23
C SER A 2 -35.67 -21.65 -30.68
N THR A 3 -36.29 -21.01 -29.68
CA THR A 3 -35.90 -19.69 -29.19
C THR A 3 -34.86 -19.72 -28.07
N ASN A 4 -34.71 -20.84 -27.35
CA ASN A 4 -33.80 -20.94 -26.20
C ASN A 4 -32.31 -20.99 -26.57
N GLY A 5 -31.95 -21.46 -27.76
CA GLY A 5 -30.54 -21.55 -28.20
C GLY A 5 -29.92 -20.18 -28.50
N SER A 6 -30.69 -19.28 -29.11
CA SER A 6 -30.22 -17.93 -29.48
C SER A 6 -30.03 -17.01 -28.27
N GLU A 7 -30.81 -17.18 -27.20
CA GLU A 7 -30.65 -16.39 -25.97
C GLU A 7 -29.42 -16.83 -25.17
N ALA A 8 -29.16 -18.14 -25.08
CA ALA A 8 -28.01 -18.67 -24.35
C ALA A 8 -26.67 -18.24 -24.95
N GLU A 9 -26.55 -18.26 -26.29
CA GLU A 9 -25.34 -17.78 -26.98
C GLU A 9 -25.14 -16.27 -26.81
N GLY A 10 -26.24 -15.49 -26.81
CA GLY A 10 -26.19 -14.06 -26.54
C GLY A 10 -25.72 -13.72 -25.11
N ILE A 11 -26.15 -14.51 -24.12
CA ILE A 11 -25.73 -14.36 -22.71
C ILE A 11 -24.25 -14.74 -22.55
N LEU A 12 -23.81 -15.86 -23.13
CA LEU A 12 -22.42 -16.30 -23.07
C LEU A 12 -21.47 -15.29 -23.71
N ARG A 13 -21.86 -14.72 -24.86
CA ARG A 13 -21.07 -13.69 -25.53
C ARG A 13 -20.95 -12.41 -24.69
N ARG A 14 -22.04 -11.95 -24.07
CA ARG A 14 -22.02 -10.80 -23.16
C ARG A 14 -21.17 -11.04 -21.92
N LEU A 15 -21.23 -12.25 -21.36
CA LEU A 15 -20.38 -12.66 -20.23
C LEU A 15 -18.90 -12.68 -20.64
N PHE A 16 -18.59 -13.16 -21.84
CA PHE A 16 -17.23 -13.19 -22.37
C PHE A 16 -16.69 -11.77 -22.62
N GLU A 17 -17.48 -10.91 -23.27
CA GLU A 17 -17.16 -9.51 -23.51
C GLU A 17 -16.95 -8.74 -22.20
N TRP A 18 -17.77 -9.02 -21.18
CA TRP A 18 -17.62 -8.48 -19.83
C TRP A 18 -16.38 -9.02 -19.10
N LEU A 19 -16.10 -10.32 -19.21
CA LEU A 19 -14.99 -11.00 -18.53
C LEU A 19 -13.64 -10.51 -19.04
N PHE A 20 -13.52 -10.30 -20.35
CA PHE A 20 -12.28 -9.81 -20.99
C PHE A 20 -12.22 -8.30 -21.16
N SER A 21 -13.26 -7.55 -20.75
CA SER A 21 -13.31 -6.09 -20.87
C SER A 21 -13.08 -5.62 -22.33
N LEU A 22 -13.65 -6.34 -23.30
CA LEU A 22 -13.46 -6.05 -24.74
C LEU A 22 -14.14 -4.73 -25.19
N SER A 23 -15.03 -4.17 -24.36
CA SER A 23 -15.74 -2.90 -24.57
C SER A 23 -14.98 -1.68 -23.99
N ASP A 24 -13.66 -1.76 -23.84
CA ASP A 24 -12.79 -0.70 -23.28
C ASP A 24 -12.67 0.52 -24.24
N SER A 25 -13.77 1.11 -24.69
CA SER A 25 -13.74 2.41 -25.35
C SER A 25 -13.75 3.50 -24.28
N VAL A 26 -12.57 3.82 -23.75
CA VAL A 26 -12.38 5.10 -23.03
C VAL A 26 -12.61 6.19 -24.07
N ALA A 27 -13.77 6.85 -24.02
CA ALA A 27 -13.96 8.07 -24.79
C ALA A 27 -12.92 9.08 -24.31
N LEU A 28 -11.88 9.28 -25.14
CA LEU A 28 -10.89 10.31 -24.92
C LEU A 28 -11.61 11.65 -25.13
N PRO A 29 -11.57 12.56 -24.15
CA PRO A 29 -12.15 13.87 -24.33
C PRO A 29 -11.42 14.57 -25.48
N THR A 30 -12.18 15.03 -26.47
CA THR A 30 -11.64 15.72 -27.65
C THR A 30 -11.35 17.19 -27.35
N ASP A 31 -12.07 17.79 -26.40
CA ASP A 31 -11.93 19.19 -26.02
C ASP A 31 -10.79 19.38 -25.00
N GLN A 32 -9.97 20.41 -25.21
CA GLN A 32 -8.84 20.76 -24.34
C GLN A 32 -9.28 21.01 -22.89
N LYS A 33 -10.46 21.61 -22.68
CA LYS A 33 -10.99 21.88 -21.33
C LYS A 33 -11.28 20.58 -20.56
N ASP A 34 -11.82 19.57 -21.26
CA ASP A 34 -12.17 18.29 -20.68
C ASP A 34 -10.94 17.42 -20.43
N VAL A 35 -9.92 17.54 -21.30
CA VAL A 35 -8.60 16.92 -21.09
C VAL A 35 -7.97 17.46 -19.80
N LEU A 36 -7.92 18.79 -19.63
CA LEU A 36 -7.34 19.42 -18.45
C LEU A 36 -8.10 19.04 -17.17
N LEU A 37 -9.43 19.12 -17.18
CA LEU A 37 -10.25 18.71 -16.04
C LEU A 37 -10.06 17.23 -15.66
N ARG A 38 -9.95 16.34 -16.66
CA ARG A 38 -9.68 14.92 -16.42
C ARG A 38 -8.30 14.72 -15.79
N GLN A 39 -7.27 15.39 -16.29
CA GLN A 39 -5.92 15.33 -15.71
C GLN A 39 -5.90 15.81 -14.26
N ILE A 40 -6.48 16.99 -13.98
CA ILE A 40 -6.59 17.54 -12.63
C ILE A 40 -7.27 16.54 -11.68
N HIS A 41 -8.41 15.99 -12.08
CA HIS A 41 -9.17 15.04 -11.25
C HIS A 41 -8.40 13.74 -11.01
N LEU A 42 -7.77 13.20 -12.05
CA LEU A 42 -7.03 11.94 -11.97
C LEU A 42 -5.77 12.09 -11.11
N THR A 43 -5.00 13.16 -11.32
CA THR A 43 -3.78 13.45 -10.55
C THR A 43 -4.09 13.69 -9.06
N SER A 44 -5.15 14.45 -8.76
CA SER A 44 -5.60 14.65 -7.37
C SER A 44 -5.92 13.31 -6.69
N LYS A 45 -6.69 12.43 -7.36
CA LYS A 45 -6.97 11.09 -6.84
C LYS A 45 -5.73 10.22 -6.66
N CYS A 46 -4.80 10.23 -7.61
CA CYS A 46 -3.57 9.45 -7.51
C CYS A 46 -2.74 9.88 -6.29
N ARG A 47 -2.62 11.19 -6.04
CA ARG A 47 -1.87 11.73 -4.89
C ARG A 47 -2.57 11.46 -3.55
N TYR A 48 -3.90 11.51 -3.54
CA TYR A 48 -4.68 11.12 -2.37
C TYR A 48 -4.54 9.63 -2.04
N ASN A 49 -4.56 8.76 -3.06
CA ASN A 49 -4.33 7.32 -2.86
C ASN A 49 -2.90 7.05 -2.35
N ALA A 50 -1.90 7.74 -2.91
CA ALA A 50 -0.52 7.66 -2.45
C ALA A 50 -0.38 8.10 -0.98
N SER A 51 -1.06 9.18 -0.57
CA SER A 51 -1.02 9.66 0.83
C SER A 51 -1.64 8.63 1.79
N ILE A 52 -2.76 8.02 1.43
CA ILE A 52 -3.40 6.97 2.23
C ILE A 52 -2.49 5.74 2.36
N ARG A 53 -1.85 5.32 1.27
CA ARG A 53 -0.89 4.20 1.31
C ARG A 53 0.26 4.49 2.26
N LEU A 54 0.88 5.67 2.16
CA LEU A 54 1.99 6.04 3.05
C LEU A 54 1.55 6.13 4.52
N LYS A 55 0.35 6.66 4.80
CA LYS A 55 -0.23 6.64 6.17
C LYS A 55 -0.40 5.22 6.70
N ARG A 56 -0.92 4.30 5.87
CA ARG A 56 -1.06 2.88 6.25
C ARG A 56 0.30 2.23 6.51
N LEU A 57 1.30 2.52 5.67
CA LEU A 57 2.67 2.00 5.83
C LEU A 57 3.32 2.52 7.12
N GLY A 58 3.19 3.82 7.40
CA GLY A 58 3.68 4.43 8.64
C GLY A 58 3.04 3.82 9.88
N ARG A 59 1.70 3.67 9.89
CA ARG A 59 0.98 3.05 11.01
C ARG A 59 1.37 1.59 11.23
N GLY A 60 1.49 0.82 10.16
CA GLY A 60 1.88 -0.60 10.24
C GLY A 60 3.32 -0.76 10.72
N THR A 61 4.23 0.10 10.26
CA THR A 61 5.62 0.09 10.73
C THR A 61 5.71 0.45 12.21
N PHE A 62 5.01 1.50 12.64
CA PHE A 62 4.95 1.89 14.05
C PHE A 62 4.44 0.73 14.93
N LEU A 63 3.31 0.12 14.56
CA LEU A 63 2.76 -1.03 15.28
C LEU A 63 3.76 -2.20 15.37
N THR A 64 4.45 -2.49 14.26
CA THR A 64 5.46 -3.56 14.21
C THR A 64 6.59 -3.28 15.19
N THR A 65 7.16 -2.06 15.18
CA THR A 65 8.24 -1.69 16.11
C THR A 65 7.79 -1.74 17.57
N THR A 66 6.53 -1.38 17.86
CA THR A 66 5.96 -1.50 19.21
C THR A 66 5.89 -2.96 19.66
N ILE A 67 5.40 -3.87 18.82
CA ILE A 67 5.32 -5.30 19.14
C ILE A 67 6.73 -5.88 19.32
N LEU A 68 7.66 -5.56 18.42
CA LEU A 68 9.07 -5.98 18.50
C LEU A 68 9.76 -5.49 19.78
N SER A 69 9.46 -4.27 20.20
CA SER A 69 9.99 -3.74 21.45
C SER A 69 9.42 -4.49 22.66
N LEU A 70 8.14 -4.87 22.61
CA LEU A 70 7.49 -5.60 23.68
C LEU A 70 8.06 -7.02 23.83
N GLY A 71 8.29 -7.75 22.72
CA GLY A 71 8.89 -9.08 22.79
C GLY A 71 10.36 -9.05 23.24
N LEU A 72 11.13 -8.05 22.81
CA LEU A 72 12.48 -7.79 23.33
C LEU A 72 12.54 -7.52 24.84
N ILE A 73 11.51 -6.88 25.41
CA ILE A 73 11.39 -6.66 26.86
C ILE A 73 10.89 -7.92 27.58
N LEU A 74 10.05 -8.71 26.91
CA LEU A 74 9.50 -9.94 27.48
C LEU A 74 10.60 -10.98 27.76
N MET A 75 11.56 -11.17 26.84
CA MET A 75 12.65 -12.14 27.01
C MET A 75 13.44 -11.99 28.33
N PRO A 76 14.02 -10.82 28.66
CA PRO A 76 14.76 -10.66 29.93
C PRO A 76 13.83 -10.73 31.15
N MET A 77 12.55 -10.36 31.02
CA MET A 77 11.56 -10.52 32.11
C MET A 77 11.32 -12.00 32.43
N LEU A 78 11.26 -12.87 31.42
CA LEU A 78 11.09 -14.31 31.61
C LEU A 78 12.34 -14.94 32.27
N GLN A 79 13.53 -14.49 31.88
CA GLN A 79 14.79 -14.89 32.55
C GLN A 79 14.82 -14.47 34.02
N LEU A 80 14.40 -13.22 34.32
CA LEU A 80 14.33 -12.71 35.69
C LEU A 80 13.34 -13.51 36.56
N ALA A 81 12.23 -13.95 35.98
CA ALA A 81 11.24 -14.80 36.64
C ALA A 81 11.72 -16.23 36.88
N ARG A 82 12.92 -16.61 36.40
CA ARG A 82 13.51 -17.96 36.48
C ARG A 82 12.59 -19.05 35.93
N LEU A 83 11.84 -18.72 34.87
CA LEU A 83 11.03 -19.70 34.16
C LEU A 83 11.95 -20.68 33.42
N ARG A 84 11.54 -21.95 33.35
CA ARG A 84 12.30 -23.00 32.68
C ARG A 84 12.16 -22.79 31.16
N THR A 85 13.14 -22.13 30.55
CA THR A 85 13.21 -21.92 29.11
C THR A 85 13.76 -23.16 28.41
N ALA A 86 13.37 -23.35 27.15
CA ALA A 86 13.89 -24.45 26.32
C ALA A 86 15.37 -24.24 25.91
N TYR A 87 15.84 -22.99 25.95
CA TYR A 87 17.20 -22.58 25.65
C TYR A 87 18.01 -22.30 26.92
N PRO A 88 19.34 -22.50 26.87
CA PRO A 88 20.24 -22.07 27.93
C PRO A 88 20.41 -20.54 27.93
N ASP A 89 20.63 -19.96 29.11
CA ASP A 89 20.69 -18.50 29.30
C ASP A 89 21.66 -17.75 28.36
N PRO A 90 22.89 -18.25 28.09
CA PRO A 90 23.83 -17.57 27.18
C PRO A 90 23.30 -17.45 25.74
N VAL A 91 22.56 -18.47 25.28
CA VAL A 91 21.96 -18.48 23.94
C VAL A 91 20.83 -17.47 23.87
N VAL A 92 19.97 -17.41 24.89
CA VAL A 92 18.89 -16.41 24.98
C VAL A 92 19.46 -14.99 24.97
N SER A 93 20.49 -14.72 25.78
CA SER A 93 21.13 -13.40 25.81
C SER A 93 21.76 -13.01 24.47
N SER A 94 22.38 -13.96 23.77
CA SER A 94 22.96 -13.72 22.44
C SER A 94 21.88 -13.39 21.40
N LEU A 95 20.78 -14.14 21.40
CA LEU A 95 19.63 -13.91 20.52
C LEU A 95 18.96 -12.56 20.81
N GLN A 96 18.85 -12.17 22.09
CA GLN A 96 18.30 -10.87 22.48
C GLN A 96 19.16 -9.72 21.95
N ILE A 97 20.49 -9.79 22.09
CA ILE A 97 21.40 -8.75 21.56
C ILE A 97 21.26 -8.65 20.04
N PHE A 98 21.26 -9.78 19.33
CA PHE A 98 21.10 -9.81 17.88
C PHE A 98 19.76 -9.20 17.44
N LEU A 99 18.65 -9.61 18.07
CA LEU A 99 17.32 -9.10 17.74
C LEU A 99 17.20 -7.60 18.07
N ALA A 100 17.80 -7.13 19.17
CA ALA A 100 17.82 -5.72 19.53
C ALA A 100 18.53 -4.87 18.45
N VAL A 101 19.68 -5.32 17.96
CA VAL A 101 20.39 -4.65 16.86
C VAL A 101 19.56 -4.64 15.58
N ALA A 102 18.91 -5.76 15.23
CA ALA A 102 18.06 -5.84 14.04
C ALA A 102 16.86 -4.88 14.11
N VAL A 103 16.16 -4.83 15.26
CA VAL A 103 15.04 -3.92 15.49
C VAL A 103 15.50 -2.46 15.48
N LEU A 104 16.68 -2.15 16.01
CA LEU A 104 17.25 -0.81 15.98
C LEU A 104 17.51 -0.34 14.54
N VAL A 105 18.17 -1.16 13.72
CA VAL A 105 18.43 -0.84 12.31
C VAL A 105 17.13 -0.61 11.55
N TYR A 106 16.15 -1.50 11.76
CA TYR A 106 14.82 -1.35 11.15
C TYR A 106 14.11 -0.06 11.57
N SER A 107 14.17 0.30 12.86
CA SER A 107 13.60 1.53 13.39
C SER A 107 14.21 2.78 12.75
N ILE A 108 15.54 2.81 12.57
CA ILE A 108 16.25 3.92 11.91
C ILE A 108 15.82 4.04 10.43
N ILE A 109 15.76 2.93 9.70
CA ILE A 109 15.31 2.92 8.30
C ILE A 109 13.87 3.44 8.19
N SER A 110 12.98 3.00 9.09
CA SER A 110 11.60 3.50 9.09
C SER A 110 11.51 4.99 9.46
N ALA A 111 12.32 5.45 10.41
CA ALA A 111 12.28 6.85 10.85
C ALA A 111 12.74 7.79 9.73
N THR A 112 13.81 7.41 9.02
CA THR A 112 14.36 8.17 7.88
C THR A 112 13.42 8.20 6.67
N ALA A 113 12.56 7.17 6.51
CA ALA A 113 11.58 7.12 5.42
C ALA A 113 10.45 8.17 5.53
N THR A 114 10.31 8.82 6.70
CA THR A 114 9.45 9.99 6.95
C THR A 114 8.02 9.87 6.38
N TYR A 115 7.39 8.71 6.58
CA TYR A 115 6.10 8.37 5.96
C TYR A 115 4.98 9.39 6.24
N ASP A 116 4.90 9.94 7.46
CA ASP A 116 3.84 10.89 7.83
C ASP A 116 3.97 12.24 7.13
N THR A 117 5.19 12.81 7.09
CA THR A 117 5.42 14.11 6.46
C THR A 117 5.18 14.03 4.96
N ARG A 118 5.68 12.98 4.30
CA ARG A 118 5.47 12.72 2.88
C ARG A 118 4.00 12.51 2.55
N ALA A 119 3.28 11.75 3.38
CA ALA A 119 1.84 11.58 3.22
C ALA A 119 1.08 12.91 3.34
N ARG A 120 1.48 13.78 4.28
CA ARG A 120 0.87 15.11 4.45
C ARG A 120 1.09 15.99 3.24
N VAL A 121 2.32 16.08 2.74
CA VAL A 121 2.67 16.84 1.52
C VAL A 121 1.83 16.37 0.33
N LEU A 122 1.70 15.05 0.12
CA LEU A 122 0.89 14.50 -0.96
C LEU A 122 -0.61 14.80 -0.78
N ASN A 123 -1.11 14.76 0.45
CA ASN A 123 -2.51 15.09 0.75
C ASN A 123 -2.80 16.56 0.47
N ASP A 124 -1.98 17.46 1.01
CA ASP A 124 -2.12 18.90 0.83
C ASP A 124 -2.04 19.28 -0.66
N CYS A 125 -1.15 18.60 -1.39
CA CYS A 125 -1.05 18.78 -2.82
C CYS A 125 -2.29 18.28 -3.58
N ALA A 126 -2.85 17.12 -3.19
CA ALA A 126 -4.10 16.61 -3.75
C ALA A 126 -5.27 17.56 -3.52
N ASP A 127 -5.34 18.18 -2.33
CA ASP A 127 -6.36 19.17 -1.96
C ASP A 127 -6.24 20.46 -2.78
N ARG A 128 -5.01 20.98 -2.97
CA ARG A 128 -4.77 22.14 -3.85
C ARG A 128 -5.19 21.87 -5.30
N ILE A 129 -4.87 20.70 -5.85
CA ILE A 129 -5.29 20.32 -7.21
C ILE A 129 -6.81 20.19 -7.28
N LYS A 130 -7.45 19.61 -6.27
CA LYS A 130 -8.91 19.48 -6.22
C LYS A 130 -9.60 20.85 -6.17
N HIS A 131 -9.05 21.79 -5.41
CA HIS A 131 -9.53 23.17 -5.34
C HIS A 131 -9.44 23.86 -6.72
N LEU A 132 -8.28 23.76 -7.38
CA LEU A 132 -8.08 24.27 -8.74
C LEU A 132 -9.10 23.68 -9.74
N GLY A 133 -9.38 22.38 -9.64
CA GLY A 133 -10.41 21.74 -10.47
C GLY A 133 -11.82 22.23 -10.18
N GLY A 134 -12.11 22.63 -8.94
CA GLY A 134 -13.36 23.30 -8.57
C GLY A 134 -13.46 24.68 -9.21
N GLU A 135 -12.42 25.50 -9.06
CA GLU A 135 -12.33 26.84 -9.66
C GLU A 135 -12.51 26.80 -11.19
N LEU A 136 -11.83 25.88 -11.87
CA LEU A 136 -11.94 25.73 -13.32
C LEU A 136 -13.37 25.35 -13.74
N ARG A 137 -14.04 24.44 -13.01
CA ARG A 137 -15.44 24.09 -13.30
C ARG A 137 -16.38 25.27 -13.13
N THR A 138 -16.21 26.05 -12.07
CA THR A 138 -17.01 27.26 -11.85
C THR A 138 -16.76 28.28 -12.96
N ALA A 139 -15.51 28.50 -13.34
CA ALA A 139 -15.16 29.45 -14.39
C ALA A 139 -15.70 29.03 -15.77
N LEU A 140 -15.73 27.73 -16.06
CA LEU A 140 -16.34 27.18 -17.28
C LEU A 140 -17.87 27.33 -17.33
N GLN A 141 -18.54 27.45 -16.17
CA GLN A 141 -19.98 27.71 -16.10
C GLN A 141 -20.30 29.21 -16.26
N THR A 142 -19.40 30.09 -15.80
CA THR A 142 -19.59 31.54 -15.86
C THR A 142 -19.06 32.19 -17.14
N GLY A 143 -18.20 31.51 -17.91
CA GLY A 143 -17.68 32.02 -19.17
C GLY A 143 -16.61 31.14 -19.82
N ALA A 144 -15.76 31.75 -20.65
CA ALA A 144 -14.61 31.12 -21.27
C ALA A 144 -13.32 31.50 -20.51
N PRO A 145 -12.90 30.71 -19.49
CA PRO A 145 -11.68 30.97 -18.76
C PRO A 145 -10.43 30.78 -19.62
N ASP A 146 -9.35 31.48 -19.28
CA ASP A 146 -8.04 31.23 -19.88
C ASP A 146 -7.47 29.89 -19.38
N LEU A 147 -7.57 28.86 -20.22
CA LEU A 147 -7.09 27.52 -19.90
C LEU A 147 -5.56 27.47 -19.65
N ASN A 148 -4.79 28.39 -20.24
CA ASN A 148 -3.33 28.42 -20.07
C ASN A 148 -2.95 28.84 -18.65
N GLU A 149 -3.71 29.76 -18.05
CA GLU A 149 -3.50 30.17 -16.66
C GLU A 149 -3.73 28.99 -15.70
N TYR A 150 -4.83 28.26 -15.87
CA TYR A 150 -5.13 27.07 -15.06
C TYR A 150 -4.10 25.95 -15.27
N ALA A 151 -3.63 25.76 -16.50
CA ALA A 151 -2.56 24.79 -16.79
C ALA A 151 -1.23 25.19 -16.13
N ALA A 152 -0.87 26.48 -16.14
CA ALA A 152 0.33 26.98 -15.47
C ALA A 152 0.24 26.80 -13.94
N ARG A 153 -0.92 27.12 -13.34
CA ARG A 153 -1.18 26.89 -11.90
C ARG A 153 -1.14 25.42 -11.54
N TYR A 154 -1.72 24.54 -12.37
CA TYR A 154 -1.65 23.10 -12.21
C TYR A 154 -0.19 22.60 -12.23
N ASN A 155 0.60 23.04 -13.21
CA ASN A 155 2.02 22.69 -13.30
C ASN A 155 2.82 23.19 -12.10
N GLY A 156 2.52 24.38 -11.59
CA GLY A 156 3.11 24.90 -10.35
C GLY A 156 2.85 23.98 -9.16
N ILE A 157 1.58 23.63 -8.91
CA ILE A 157 1.20 22.75 -7.79
C ILE A 157 1.81 21.34 -7.95
N THR A 158 1.92 20.85 -9.18
CA THR A 158 2.41 19.48 -9.42
C THR A 158 3.90 19.30 -9.23
N ARG A 159 4.71 20.34 -9.44
CA ARG A 159 6.17 20.30 -9.30
C ARG A 159 6.64 20.13 -7.85
N ASP A 160 5.86 20.60 -6.88
CA ASP A 160 6.28 20.69 -5.48
C ASP A 160 6.12 19.38 -4.69
N SER A 161 5.60 18.30 -5.30
CA SER A 161 5.29 17.06 -4.59
C SER A 161 5.86 15.83 -5.28
N GLU A 162 6.18 14.80 -4.49
CA GLU A 162 6.65 13.51 -4.98
C GLU A 162 5.75 12.90 -6.08
N MET A 163 6.39 12.15 -6.98
CA MET A 163 5.69 11.41 -8.03
C MET A 163 4.90 10.25 -7.40
N HIS A 164 3.64 10.09 -7.78
CA HIS A 164 2.87 8.91 -7.41
C HIS A 164 3.38 7.67 -8.15
N SER A 165 3.14 6.48 -7.58
CA SER A 165 3.54 5.21 -8.21
C SER A 165 2.52 4.75 -9.26
N ARG A 166 2.89 3.72 -10.04
CA ARG A 166 1.98 3.09 -11.02
C ARG A 166 0.78 2.40 -10.36
N SER A 167 0.94 1.88 -9.15
CA SER A 167 -0.15 1.25 -8.40
C SER A 167 -1.19 2.27 -7.93
N ASP A 168 -0.78 3.50 -7.59
CA ASP A 168 -1.71 4.59 -7.25
C ASP A 168 -2.60 4.97 -8.44
N TYR A 169 -2.00 4.99 -9.64
CA TYR A 169 -2.71 5.25 -10.89
C TYR A 169 -3.68 4.12 -11.23
N ALA A 170 -3.25 2.86 -11.12
CA ALA A 170 -4.13 1.71 -11.33
C ALA A 170 -5.32 1.73 -10.37
N LEU A 171 -5.10 2.08 -9.09
CA LEU A 171 -6.17 2.22 -8.11
C LEU A 171 -7.11 3.39 -8.45
N ALA A 172 -6.57 4.54 -8.85
CA ALA A 172 -7.37 5.69 -9.27
C ALA A 172 -8.25 5.36 -10.49
N MET A 173 -7.71 4.60 -11.46
CA MET A 173 -8.42 4.10 -12.63
C MET A 173 -9.57 3.16 -12.23
N LEU A 174 -9.32 2.24 -11.29
CA LEU A 174 -10.35 1.33 -10.75
C LEU A 174 -11.46 2.03 -9.96
N GLN A 175 -11.16 3.17 -9.32
CA GLN A 175 -12.11 3.99 -8.58
C GLN A 175 -12.89 4.96 -9.50
N ALA A 176 -12.31 5.37 -10.63
CA ALA A 176 -12.92 6.28 -11.59
C ALA A 176 -13.82 5.53 -12.60
N ARG A 177 -14.81 4.78 -12.09
CA ARG A 177 -15.73 3.96 -12.91
C ARG A 177 -16.51 4.76 -13.96
N SER A 178 -16.73 6.05 -13.72
CA SER A 178 -17.38 6.96 -14.69
C SER A 178 -16.48 7.34 -15.88
N GLN A 179 -15.15 7.19 -15.74
CA GLN A 179 -14.18 7.54 -16.78
C GLN A 179 -13.54 6.30 -17.42
N TYR A 180 -13.49 5.19 -16.67
CA TYR A 180 -12.92 3.92 -17.11
C TYR A 180 -13.89 2.79 -16.79
N ASN A 181 -14.42 2.13 -17.82
CA ASN A 181 -15.30 0.98 -17.65
C ASN A 181 -14.51 -0.34 -17.69
N ILE A 182 -13.64 -0.54 -16.69
CA ILE A 182 -12.86 -1.78 -16.59
C ILE A 182 -13.69 -2.85 -15.87
N THR A 183 -13.96 -3.96 -16.55
CA THR A 183 -14.74 -5.08 -16.00
C THR A 183 -13.97 -6.41 -15.95
N GLY A 184 -14.59 -7.41 -15.31
CA GLY A 184 -14.13 -8.79 -15.37
C GLY A 184 -12.74 -9.07 -14.79
N LEU A 185 -11.99 -9.91 -15.52
CA LEU A 185 -10.69 -10.44 -15.13
C LEU A 185 -9.59 -9.37 -15.13
N LYS A 186 -9.64 -8.41 -16.06
CA LYS A 186 -8.71 -7.28 -16.11
C LYS A 186 -8.82 -6.41 -14.86
N ARG A 187 -10.04 -6.20 -14.37
CA ARG A 187 -10.29 -5.48 -13.12
C ARG A 187 -9.72 -6.23 -11.91
N LEU A 188 -9.90 -7.54 -11.87
CA LEU A 188 -9.35 -8.39 -10.82
C LEU A 188 -7.82 -8.37 -10.85
N TRP A 189 -7.22 -8.53 -12.02
CA TRP A 189 -5.76 -8.47 -12.19
C TRP A 189 -5.18 -7.15 -11.71
N LEU A 190 -5.78 -6.01 -12.10
CA LEU A 190 -5.34 -4.69 -11.62
C LEU A 190 -5.45 -4.57 -10.10
N ARG A 191 -6.51 -5.13 -9.48
CA ARG A 191 -6.60 -5.18 -8.01
C ARG A 191 -5.49 -6.01 -7.38
N VAL A 192 -5.18 -7.17 -7.96
CA VAL A 192 -4.10 -8.04 -7.46
C VAL A 192 -2.75 -7.32 -7.57
N VAL A 193 -2.47 -6.67 -8.71
CA VAL A 193 -1.25 -5.89 -8.89
C VAL A 193 -1.14 -4.75 -7.87
N VAL A 194 -2.24 -4.02 -7.63
CA VAL A 194 -2.28 -2.97 -6.59
C VAL A 194 -2.01 -3.57 -5.22
N LEU A 195 -2.68 -4.67 -4.86
CA LEU A 195 -2.51 -5.32 -3.57
C LEU A 195 -1.07 -5.77 -3.35
N VAL A 196 -0.47 -6.49 -4.30
CA VAL A 196 0.92 -6.97 -4.22
C VAL A 196 1.89 -5.79 -4.10
N SER A 197 1.70 -4.74 -4.90
CA SER A 197 2.55 -3.55 -4.84
C SER A 197 2.42 -2.78 -3.51
N GLU A 198 1.21 -2.72 -2.92
CA GLU A 198 1.00 -2.10 -1.61
C GLU A 198 1.52 -2.96 -0.46
N SER A 199 1.56 -4.29 -0.62
CA SER A 199 2.04 -5.22 0.41
C SER A 199 3.56 -5.37 0.45
N PHE A 200 4.26 -5.21 -0.68
CA PHE A 200 5.72 -5.41 -0.77
C PHE A 200 6.54 -4.65 0.29
N PRO A 201 6.25 -3.37 0.62
CA PRO A 201 6.99 -2.63 1.65
C PRO A 201 6.88 -3.21 3.07
N TYR A 202 5.90 -4.09 3.34
CA TYR A 202 5.71 -4.71 4.65
C TYR A 202 6.53 -5.99 4.85
N ILE A 203 7.23 -6.48 3.82
CA ILE A 203 8.03 -7.71 3.90
C ILE A 203 9.04 -7.67 5.06
N PRO A 204 9.84 -6.60 5.27
CA PRO A 204 10.78 -6.54 6.39
C PRO A 204 10.08 -6.60 7.75
N SER A 205 8.95 -5.90 7.88
CA SER A 205 8.14 -5.86 9.10
C SER A 205 7.62 -7.25 9.46
N ILE A 206 7.03 -7.94 8.48
CA ILE A 206 6.49 -9.30 8.64
C ILE A 206 7.61 -10.29 8.94
N GLY A 207 8.75 -10.17 8.26
CA GLY A 207 9.93 -11.02 8.51
C GLY A 207 10.42 -10.91 9.95
N LEU A 208 10.62 -9.68 10.45
CA LEU A 208 11.07 -9.46 11.83
C LEU A 208 10.05 -9.96 12.86
N LEU A 209 8.76 -9.68 12.66
CA LEU A 209 7.70 -10.18 13.56
C LEU A 209 7.64 -11.71 13.56
N THR A 210 7.81 -12.33 12.41
CA THR A 210 7.80 -13.80 12.30
C THR A 210 9.00 -14.40 13.03
N ILE A 211 10.19 -13.84 12.83
CA ILE A 211 11.42 -14.28 13.52
C ILE A 211 11.26 -14.13 15.04
N GLU A 212 10.80 -12.97 15.51
CA GLU A 212 10.57 -12.75 16.95
C GLU A 212 9.53 -13.71 17.50
N THR A 213 8.39 -13.86 16.82
CA THR A 213 7.32 -14.75 17.26
C THR A 213 7.83 -16.18 17.39
N ILE A 214 8.56 -16.67 16.38
CA ILE A 214 9.18 -17.99 16.41
C ILE A 214 10.15 -18.11 17.58
N LEU A 215 11.04 -17.13 17.76
CA LEU A 215 12.03 -17.14 18.84
C LEU A 215 11.37 -17.20 20.22
N VAL A 216 10.36 -16.37 20.46
CA VAL A 216 9.63 -16.32 21.74
C VAL A 216 8.83 -17.62 21.96
N THR A 217 8.15 -18.15 20.94
CA THR A 217 7.39 -19.40 21.10
C THR A 217 8.29 -20.62 21.31
N ASP A 218 9.46 -20.65 20.66
CA ASP A 218 10.44 -21.73 20.85
C ASP A 218 11.09 -21.64 22.24
N MET A 219 11.42 -20.43 22.70
CA MET A 219 11.99 -20.21 24.03
C MET A 219 11.05 -20.67 25.15
N LEU A 220 9.73 -20.49 24.96
CA LEU A 220 8.68 -20.97 25.87
C LEU A 220 8.40 -22.48 25.74
N GLY A 221 9.02 -23.17 24.78
CA GLY A 221 8.81 -24.60 24.52
C GLY A 221 7.44 -24.93 23.90
N ILE A 222 6.75 -23.93 23.34
CA ILE A 222 5.47 -24.12 22.64
C ILE A 222 5.73 -24.68 21.23
N THR A 223 6.78 -24.19 20.57
CA THR A 223 7.30 -24.73 19.32
C THR A 223 8.66 -25.39 19.55
N SER A 224 9.12 -26.21 18.60
CA SER A 224 10.43 -26.88 18.64
C SER A 224 11.21 -26.74 17.33
N MET A 225 11.04 -25.60 16.64
CA MET A 225 11.63 -25.41 15.32
C MET A 225 13.15 -25.26 15.38
N TRP A 226 13.69 -24.53 16.36
CA TRP A 226 15.13 -24.23 16.47
C TRP A 226 15.77 -24.85 17.72
N THR A 227 14.96 -25.23 18.70
CA THR A 227 15.34 -25.92 19.95
C THR A 227 16.35 -27.06 19.75
N PRO A 228 16.12 -28.05 18.85
CA PRO A 228 17.07 -29.17 18.69
C PRO A 228 18.43 -28.73 18.13
N PHE A 229 18.47 -27.73 17.25
CA PHE A 229 19.71 -27.23 16.66
C PHE A 229 20.53 -26.42 17.66
N MET A 230 19.87 -25.54 18.42
CA MET A 230 20.54 -24.68 19.38
C MET A 230 21.06 -25.44 20.61
N ASN A 231 20.35 -26.49 21.03
CA ASN A 231 20.83 -27.35 22.11
C ASN A 231 22.02 -28.22 21.68
N ALA A 232 22.01 -28.73 20.44
CA ALA A 232 23.14 -29.49 19.89
C ALA A 232 24.42 -28.63 19.75
N LEU A 233 24.31 -27.32 19.48
CA LEU A 233 25.44 -26.40 19.42
C LEU A 233 26.02 -26.02 20.79
N ASN A 234 25.25 -26.19 21.87
CA ASN A 234 25.72 -25.91 23.23
C ASN A 234 26.43 -27.12 23.88
N GLU A 235 26.20 -28.32 23.34
CA GLU A 235 26.84 -29.57 23.79
C GLU A 235 28.14 -29.90 23.02
N ALA A 236 28.45 -29.14 21.96
CA ALA A 236 29.65 -29.26 21.13
C ALA A 236 30.72 -28.23 21.54
#